data_AF-A0A6H5H0D2-F1
#
_entry.id   AF-A0A6H5H0D2-F1
#
_cell.length_a   1.000
_cell.length_b   1.000
_cell.length_c   1.000
_cell.angle_alpha   90.00
_cell.angle_beta   90.00
_cell.angle_gamma   90.00
#
_symmetry.space_group_name_H-M   'P 1'
#
loop_
_entity.id
_entity.type
_entity.pdbx_description
1 polymer ?
#
loop_
_entity_poly.entity_id
_entity_poly.type
_entity_poly.pdbx_seq_one_letter_code
_entity_poly.pdbx_strand_id
1 'polypeptide(L)'
;MKLDQLYPTPVFKAKLEDDTEGIFVDSSARKYSKWNDYLEDNILPKCIYCYPTNGLYETDGDDGAVCVKFDTSPACKVAKRVLNFADTAATCVAFATVAVGVAAMCTVPVAGPIIAASSAAVTSTSVYGLGRSGYALFDRAKHRQSIGLADAEARGCWLSIVGSSLGFAQGRMIASMTKAARAGEVLGRTGQIAFLAVQTGSLTVNGLGVAQGLAILIEKKKKK
;
A
#
# COMPACT_ATOMS: atom_id res chain seq x y z
N MET A 1 -18.49 -9.62 -5.05
CA MET A 1 -19.09 -9.13 -3.79
C MET A 1 -20.59 -9.37 -3.94
N LYS A 2 -21.18 -10.27 -3.14
CA LYS A 2 -22.64 -10.38 -3.11
C LYS A 2 -23.16 -9.06 -2.53
N LEU A 3 -24.03 -8.35 -3.24
CA LEU A 3 -24.57 -7.06 -2.80
C LEU A 3 -25.55 -7.20 -1.62
N ASP A 4 -25.90 -8.43 -1.30
CA ASP A 4 -27.04 -8.82 -0.45
C ASP A 4 -26.62 -9.14 0.99
N GLN A 5 -25.32 -9.02 1.32
CA GLN A 5 -24.80 -9.31 2.66
C GLN A 5 -24.56 -8.01 3.43
N LEU A 6 -25.35 -7.81 4.50
CA LEU A 6 -25.26 -6.65 5.38
C LEU A 6 -24.12 -6.84 6.38
N TYR A 7 -23.22 -5.85 6.50
CA TYR A 7 -22.11 -5.87 7.43
C TYR A 7 -22.23 -4.70 8.42
N PRO A 8 -22.66 -4.94 9.67
CA PRO A 8 -22.70 -3.89 10.67
C PRO A 8 -21.26 -3.49 11.03
N THR A 9 -20.92 -2.22 10.82
CA THR A 9 -19.61 -1.66 11.18
C THR A 9 -19.81 -0.57 12.22
N PRO A 10 -19.37 -0.76 13.47
CA PRO A 10 -19.57 0.23 14.51
C PRO A 10 -18.62 1.42 14.31
N VAL A 11 -19.14 2.62 14.59
CA VAL A 11 -18.36 3.84 14.79
C VAL A 11 -18.75 4.40 16.14
N PHE A 12 -17.77 4.59 17.01
CA PHE A 12 -17.97 5.07 18.36
C PHE A 12 -17.65 6.56 18.43
N LYS A 13 -18.53 7.34 19.05
CA LYS A 13 -18.20 8.71 19.47
C LYS A 13 -17.66 8.64 20.91
N ALA A 14 -16.42 9.07 21.12
CA ALA A 14 -15.75 9.06 22.41
C ALA A 14 -15.35 10.47 22.81
N LYS A 15 -15.56 10.83 24.08
CA LYS A 15 -15.09 12.11 24.63
C LYS A 15 -13.81 11.83 25.42
N LEU A 16 -12.72 12.52 25.08
CA LEU A 16 -11.50 12.53 25.91
C LEU A 16 -11.64 13.60 26.99
N GLU A 17 -10.94 13.44 28.12
CA GLU A 17 -11.00 14.39 29.25
C GLU A 17 -10.72 15.84 28.81
N ASP A 18 -9.81 16.03 27.85
CA ASP A 18 -9.40 17.35 27.34
C ASP A 18 -10.16 17.80 26.08
N ASP A 19 -11.12 17.02 25.57
CA ASP A 19 -11.80 17.29 24.30
C ASP A 19 -13.27 17.67 24.51
N THR A 20 -13.65 18.85 24.01
CA THR A 20 -15.00 19.41 24.16
C THR A 20 -15.98 18.91 23.09
N GLU A 21 -15.49 18.53 21.89
CA GLU A 21 -16.35 18.16 20.75
C GLU A 21 -16.48 16.63 20.56
N GLY A 22 -15.52 15.86 21.10
CA GLY A 22 -15.48 14.40 21.05
C GLY A 22 -15.02 13.85 19.69
N ILE A 23 -14.32 12.72 19.71
CA ILE A 23 -13.75 12.06 18.52
C ILE A 23 -14.63 10.90 18.04
N PHE A 24 -14.53 10.58 16.76
CA PHE A 24 -15.10 9.37 16.19
C PHE A 24 -14.02 8.31 16.00
N VAL A 25 -14.30 7.07 16.38
CA VAL A 25 -13.40 5.92 16.28
C VAL A 25 -14.10 4.78 15.56
N ASP A 26 -13.52 4.32 14.46
CA ASP A 26 -14.07 3.18 13.70
C ASP A 26 -13.55 1.83 14.20
N SER A 27 -14.07 0.73 13.61
CA SER A 27 -13.66 -0.64 13.91
C SER A 27 -12.19 -0.95 13.62
N SER A 28 -11.50 -0.08 12.89
CA SER A 28 -10.06 -0.18 12.58
C SER A 28 -9.21 0.69 13.50
N ALA A 29 -9.80 1.21 14.59
CA ALA A 29 -9.18 2.12 15.55
C ALA A 29 -8.62 3.41 14.90
N ARG A 30 -9.18 3.83 13.75
CA ARG A 30 -8.88 5.14 13.16
C ARG A 30 -9.66 6.20 13.89
N LYS A 31 -9.00 7.30 14.22
CA LYS A 31 -9.61 8.46 14.87
C LYS A 31 -9.95 9.53 13.82
N TYR A 32 -11.11 10.16 14.01
CA TYR A 32 -11.61 11.25 13.18
C TYR A 32 -12.12 12.36 14.11
N SER A 33 -11.83 13.62 13.77
CA SER A 33 -12.26 14.76 14.58
C SER A 33 -13.73 15.08 14.35
N LYS A 34 -14.20 14.99 13.11
CA LYS A 34 -15.60 15.26 12.74
C LYS A 34 -16.22 14.06 12.04
N TRP A 35 -17.55 13.99 12.06
CA TRP A 35 -18.30 12.97 11.33
C TRP A 35 -18.02 13.02 9.81
N ASN A 36 -17.89 14.22 9.25
CA ASN A 36 -17.57 14.38 7.83
C ASN A 36 -16.18 13.82 7.47
N ASP A 37 -15.20 13.93 8.37
CA ASP A 37 -13.87 13.34 8.16
C ASP A 37 -13.96 11.82 8.02
N TYR A 38 -14.84 11.17 8.79
CA TYR A 38 -15.11 9.74 8.64
C TYR A 38 -15.72 9.42 7.27
N LEU A 39 -16.72 10.17 6.81
CA LEU A 39 -17.37 9.94 5.51
C LEU A 39 -16.38 10.08 4.34
N GLU A 40 -15.43 11.01 4.43
CA GLU A 40 -14.48 11.30 3.35
C GLU A 40 -13.24 10.39 3.35
N ASP A 41 -12.72 10.07 4.54
CA ASP A 41 -11.40 9.44 4.72
C ASP A 41 -11.44 8.00 5.27
N ASN A 42 -12.62 7.39 5.43
CA ASN A 42 -12.68 5.99 5.85
C ASN A 42 -12.03 5.03 4.83
N ILE A 43 -11.64 3.87 5.36
CA ILE A 43 -10.99 2.79 4.63
C ILE A 43 -11.93 1.60 4.36
N LEU A 44 -13.25 1.83 4.40
CA LEU A 44 -14.22 0.77 4.10
C LEU A 44 -13.99 0.22 2.69
N PRO A 45 -14.21 -1.09 2.47
CA PRO A 45 -14.22 -1.64 1.13
C PRO A 45 -15.30 -0.96 0.28
N LYS A 46 -15.30 -1.19 -1.03
CA LYS A 46 -16.34 -0.68 -1.93
C LYS A 46 -17.71 -1.15 -1.42
N CYS A 47 -18.55 -0.23 -0.96
CA CYS A 47 -19.88 -0.53 -0.45
C CYS A 47 -20.77 0.71 -0.54
N ILE A 48 -22.06 0.48 -0.37
CA ILE A 48 -23.04 1.51 0.01
C ILE A 48 -23.28 1.30 1.50
N TYR A 49 -23.22 2.35 2.29
CA TYR A 49 -23.45 2.27 3.74
C TYR A 49 -24.53 3.27 4.15
N CYS A 50 -25.38 2.82 5.06
CA CYS A 50 -26.41 3.61 5.72
C CYS A 50 -25.82 4.18 7.00
N TYR A 51 -26.04 5.47 7.27
CA TYR A 51 -25.46 6.13 8.43
C TYR A 51 -26.33 7.28 8.95
N PRO A 52 -26.22 7.63 10.24
CA PRO A 52 -26.93 8.77 10.81
C PRO A 52 -26.44 10.11 10.23
N THR A 53 -27.37 11.03 9.95
CA THR A 53 -27.07 12.29 9.23
C THR A 53 -25.90 13.09 9.82
N ASN A 54 -25.79 13.16 11.15
CA ASN A 54 -24.76 13.94 11.87
C ASN A 54 -23.82 13.06 12.72
N GLY A 55 -23.73 11.76 12.42
CA GLY A 55 -23.00 10.82 13.28
C GLY A 55 -23.74 10.49 14.59
N LEU A 56 -24.98 10.98 14.73
CA LEU A 56 -25.88 10.75 15.85
C LEU A 56 -27.25 10.33 15.30
N TYR A 57 -27.85 9.28 15.88
CA TYR A 57 -29.19 8.87 15.53
C TYR A 57 -30.20 9.86 16.13
N GLU A 58 -30.57 10.84 15.32
CA GLU A 58 -31.59 11.83 15.62
C GLU A 58 -32.92 11.40 14.99
N THR A 59 -34.04 11.78 15.59
CA THR A 59 -35.38 11.54 15.02
C THR A 59 -35.89 12.79 14.31
N ASP A 60 -36.52 12.62 13.15
CA ASP A 60 -37.19 13.71 12.44
C ASP A 60 -38.64 13.83 12.91
N GLY A 61 -38.99 14.98 13.48
CA GLY A 61 -40.37 15.33 13.83
C GLY A 61 -41.14 14.34 14.73
N ASP A 62 -42.47 14.49 14.73
CA ASP A 62 -43.39 13.77 15.62
C ASP A 62 -43.57 12.28 15.27
N ASP A 63 -43.17 11.84 14.08
CA ASP A 63 -43.31 10.46 13.60
C ASP A 63 -42.24 9.51 14.17
N GLY A 64 -41.23 10.03 14.87
CA GLY A 64 -40.19 9.23 15.54
C GLY A 64 -39.26 8.47 14.60
N ALA A 65 -39.28 8.79 13.29
CA ALA A 65 -38.42 8.16 12.30
C ALA A 65 -36.96 8.61 12.45
N VAL A 66 -36.01 7.68 12.36
CA VAL A 66 -34.58 7.97 12.53
C VAL A 66 -33.98 8.57 11.25
N CYS A 67 -33.30 9.72 11.38
CA CYS A 67 -32.64 10.45 10.30
C CYS A 67 -31.38 9.73 9.77
N VAL A 68 -31.56 8.88 8.77
CA VAL A 68 -30.45 8.17 8.10
C VAL A 68 -30.21 8.66 6.67
N LYS A 69 -28.96 8.56 6.22
CA LYS A 69 -28.51 8.82 4.85
C LYS A 69 -27.77 7.62 4.29
N PHE A 70 -27.71 7.55 2.97
CA PHE A 70 -26.98 6.54 2.23
C PHE A 70 -25.92 7.21 1.37
N ASP A 71 -24.71 6.66 1.37
CA ASP A 71 -23.65 7.08 0.48
C ASP A 71 -22.75 5.90 0.12
N THR A 72 -21.87 6.10 -0.86
CA THR A 72 -20.86 5.16 -1.30
C THR A 72 -19.55 5.38 -0.58
N SER A 73 -18.82 4.29 -0.27
CA SER A 73 -17.52 4.42 0.39
C SER A 73 -16.51 5.17 -0.46
N PRO A 74 -15.54 5.88 0.13
CA PRO A 74 -14.46 6.53 -0.60
C PRO A 74 -13.70 5.58 -1.54
N ALA A 75 -13.70 4.27 -1.26
CA ALA A 75 -13.14 3.23 -2.13
C ALA A 75 -13.83 3.10 -3.51
N CYS A 76 -15.05 3.63 -3.66
CA CYS A 76 -15.77 3.70 -4.93
C CYS A 76 -15.29 4.84 -5.83
N LYS A 77 -14.54 5.83 -5.31
CA LYS A 77 -14.00 6.95 -6.08
C LYS A 77 -13.06 6.44 -7.19
N VAL A 78 -13.16 7.03 -8.39
CA VAL A 78 -12.39 6.64 -9.59
C VAL A 78 -10.88 6.65 -9.33
N ALA A 79 -10.39 7.66 -8.59
CA ALA A 79 -8.98 7.76 -8.22
C ALA A 79 -8.49 6.51 -7.45
N LYS A 80 -9.24 6.02 -6.46
CA LYS A 80 -8.89 4.79 -5.73
C LYS A 80 -8.98 3.56 -6.63
N ARG A 81 -9.85 3.54 -7.64
CA ARG A 81 -9.90 2.46 -8.65
C ARG A 81 -8.64 2.42 -9.51
N VAL A 82 -8.16 3.59 -9.97
CA VAL A 82 -6.92 3.70 -10.74
C VAL A 82 -5.71 3.30 -9.90
N LEU A 83 -5.64 3.76 -8.65
CA LEU A 83 -4.56 3.38 -7.73
C LEU A 83 -4.54 1.89 -7.42
N ASN A 84 -5.70 1.25 -7.20
CA ASN A 84 -5.75 -0.20 -6.98
C ASN A 84 -5.29 -0.99 -8.22
N PHE A 85 -5.60 -0.49 -9.42
CA PHE A 85 -5.10 -1.09 -10.66
C PHE A 85 -3.58 -0.91 -10.78
N ALA A 86 -3.07 0.29 -10.47
CA ALA A 86 -1.64 0.56 -10.44
C ALA A 86 -0.90 -0.30 -9.39
N ASP A 87 -1.46 -0.48 -8.19
CA ASP A 87 -0.94 -1.36 -7.13
C ASP A 87 -0.82 -2.81 -7.65
N THR A 88 -1.84 -3.29 -8.37
CA THR A 88 -1.84 -4.64 -8.96
C THR A 88 -0.78 -4.77 -10.06
N ALA A 89 -0.73 -3.80 -10.99
CA ALA A 89 0.23 -3.79 -12.09
C ALA A 89 1.67 -3.69 -11.58
N ALA A 90 1.93 -2.80 -10.61
CA ALA A 90 3.22 -2.63 -9.94
C ALA A 90 3.70 -3.95 -9.32
N THR A 91 2.81 -4.68 -8.65
CA THR A 91 3.13 -5.99 -8.06
C THR A 91 3.53 -6.99 -9.14
N CYS A 92 2.75 -7.10 -10.22
CA CYS A 92 3.07 -7.99 -11.35
C CYS A 92 4.41 -7.65 -12.01
N VAL A 93 4.68 -6.36 -12.24
CA VAL A 93 5.95 -5.88 -12.81
C VAL A 93 7.12 -6.22 -11.90
N ALA A 94 6.98 -6.03 -10.58
CA ALA A 94 8.03 -6.39 -9.62
C ALA A 94 8.39 -7.87 -9.70
N PHE A 95 7.41 -8.78 -9.72
CA PHE A 95 7.68 -10.22 -9.87
C PHE A 95 8.28 -10.59 -11.24
N ALA A 96 7.77 -10.00 -12.32
CA ALA A 96 8.27 -10.27 -13.67
C ALA A 96 9.73 -9.83 -13.83
N THR A 97 10.10 -8.68 -13.30
CA THR A 97 11.47 -8.15 -13.38
C THR A 97 12.48 -8.99 -12.60
N VAL A 98 12.09 -9.54 -11.44
CA VAL A 98 12.93 -10.49 -10.69
C VAL A 98 13.15 -11.77 -11.50
N ALA A 99 12.10 -12.34 -12.08
CA ALA A 99 12.20 -13.55 -12.90
C ALA A 99 13.10 -13.36 -14.13
N VAL A 100 12.95 -12.22 -14.83
CA VAL A 100 13.81 -11.85 -15.96
C VAL A 100 15.25 -11.66 -15.52
N GLY A 101 15.49 -11.03 -14.36
CA GLY A 101 16.83 -10.85 -13.80
C GLY A 101 17.54 -12.18 -13.55
N VAL A 102 16.85 -13.16 -12.96
CA VAL A 102 17.39 -14.51 -12.73
C VAL A 102 17.65 -15.24 -14.05
N ALA A 103 16.70 -15.21 -14.99
CA ALA A 103 16.87 -15.86 -16.29
C ALA A 103 18.05 -15.28 -17.09
N ALA A 104 18.24 -13.96 -17.04
CA ALA A 104 19.36 -13.27 -17.67
C ALA A 104 20.71 -13.68 -17.09
N MET A 105 20.79 -14.01 -15.79
CA MET A 105 22.01 -14.56 -15.18
C MET A 105 22.29 -16.00 -15.64
N CYS A 106 21.28 -16.74 -16.08
CA CYS A 106 21.41 -18.16 -16.40
C CYS A 106 21.57 -18.47 -17.90
N THR A 107 21.09 -17.65 -18.85
CA THR A 107 20.83 -18.22 -20.20
C THR A 107 21.07 -17.42 -21.49
N VAL A 108 21.26 -16.09 -21.61
CA VAL A 108 21.27 -15.49 -22.99
C VAL A 108 22.05 -14.16 -23.17
N PRO A 109 22.81 -13.98 -24.28
CA PRO A 109 23.40 -12.69 -24.69
C PRO A 109 22.43 -11.72 -25.42
N VAL A 110 21.14 -12.07 -25.57
CA VAL A 110 20.08 -11.26 -26.23
C VAL A 110 19.56 -10.12 -25.32
N ALA A 111 20.27 -9.85 -24.23
CA ALA A 111 19.70 -9.21 -23.05
C ALA A 111 19.64 -7.67 -23.09
N GLY A 112 20.32 -6.99 -24.03
CA GLY A 112 20.46 -5.53 -24.01
C GLY A 112 19.14 -4.74 -23.95
N PRO A 113 18.19 -4.95 -24.89
CA PRO A 113 16.90 -4.26 -24.89
C PRO A 113 15.99 -4.68 -23.73
N ILE A 114 15.99 -5.96 -23.36
CA ILE A 114 15.15 -6.52 -22.30
C ILE A 114 15.61 -6.00 -20.93
N ILE A 115 16.92 -5.95 -20.69
CA ILE A 115 17.53 -5.38 -19.47
C ILE A 115 17.29 -3.86 -19.40
N ALA A 116 17.38 -3.15 -20.52
CA ALA A 116 17.08 -1.72 -20.55
C ALA A 116 15.60 -1.46 -20.19
N ALA A 117 14.67 -2.19 -20.79
CA ALA A 117 13.24 -2.07 -20.50
C ALA A 117 12.91 -2.44 -19.04
N SER A 118 13.52 -3.50 -18.50
CA SER A 118 13.32 -3.91 -17.11
C SER A 118 13.83 -2.85 -16.14
N SER A 119 14.97 -2.21 -16.43
CA SER A 119 15.50 -1.13 -15.58
C SER A 119 14.55 0.06 -15.46
N ALA A 120 13.91 0.46 -16.56
CA ALA A 120 12.94 1.55 -16.57
C ALA A 120 11.69 1.17 -15.78
N ALA A 121 11.17 -0.05 -16.00
CA ALA A 121 9.97 -0.55 -15.31
C ALA A 121 10.19 -0.72 -13.79
N VAL A 122 11.35 -1.23 -13.36
CA VAL A 122 11.71 -1.33 -11.94
C VAL A 122 11.78 0.07 -11.33
N THR A 123 12.49 1.00 -11.97
CA THR A 123 12.66 2.37 -11.45
C THR A 123 11.30 3.06 -11.26
N SER A 124 10.41 2.99 -12.26
CA SER A 124 9.07 3.60 -12.15
C SER A 124 8.22 2.95 -11.06
N THR A 125 8.23 1.62 -10.98
CA THR A 125 7.49 0.87 -9.97
C THR A 125 7.98 1.17 -8.56
N SER A 126 9.29 1.33 -8.39
CA SER A 126 9.91 1.71 -7.13
C SER A 126 9.54 3.13 -6.69
N VAL A 127 9.55 4.11 -7.59
CA VAL A 127 9.10 5.47 -7.25
C VAL A 127 7.63 5.47 -6.82
N TYR A 128 6.79 4.74 -7.55
CA TYR A 128 5.38 4.56 -7.19
C TYR A 128 5.22 3.92 -5.80
N GLY A 129 5.95 2.82 -5.53
CA GLY A 129 5.92 2.11 -4.25
C GLY A 129 6.34 3.00 -3.07
N LEU A 130 7.39 3.81 -3.23
CA LEU A 130 7.82 4.78 -2.21
C LEU A 130 6.72 5.79 -1.88
N GLY A 131 6.15 6.44 -2.90
CA GLY A 131 5.10 7.43 -2.70
C GLY A 131 3.85 6.82 -2.07
N ARG A 132 3.43 5.65 -2.58
CA ARG A 132 2.23 4.94 -2.13
C ARG A 132 2.34 4.46 -0.69
N SER A 133 3.47 3.87 -0.31
CA SER A 133 3.71 3.40 1.06
C SER A 133 4.01 4.53 2.04
N GLY A 134 4.67 5.59 1.59
CA GLY A 134 4.86 6.82 2.37
C GLY A 134 3.53 7.50 2.70
N TYR A 135 2.64 7.65 1.70
CA TYR A 135 1.30 8.19 1.92
C TYR A 135 0.48 7.32 2.87
N ALA A 136 0.58 5.98 2.77
CA ALA A 136 -0.11 5.08 3.69
C ALA A 136 0.36 5.25 5.14
N LEU A 137 1.66 5.43 5.39
CA LEU A 137 2.17 5.71 6.74
C LEU A 137 1.73 7.10 7.24
N PHE A 138 1.74 8.11 6.36
CA PHE A 138 1.26 9.44 6.70
C PHE A 138 -0.23 9.46 7.07
N ASP A 139 -1.06 8.78 6.27
CA ASP A 139 -2.49 8.61 6.54
C ASP A 139 -2.72 7.93 7.90
N ARG A 140 -1.99 6.85 8.20
CA ARG A 140 -2.05 6.19 9.51
C ARG A 140 -1.67 7.14 10.65
N ALA A 141 -0.62 7.92 10.48
CA ALA A 141 -0.19 8.91 11.48
C ALA A 141 -1.28 9.99 11.70
N LYS A 142 -1.87 10.51 10.61
CA LYS A 142 -3.00 11.46 10.65
C LYS A 142 -4.17 10.90 11.47
N HIS A 143 -4.50 9.63 11.28
CA HIS A 143 -5.59 8.96 11.98
C HIS A 143 -5.19 8.31 13.32
N ARG A 144 -4.02 8.67 13.89
CA ARG A 144 -3.51 8.21 15.19
C ARG A 144 -3.39 6.69 15.31
N GLN A 145 -3.15 6.01 14.18
CA GLN A 145 -2.85 4.58 14.15
C GLN A 145 -1.35 4.34 14.39
N SER A 146 -1.01 3.12 14.79
CA SER A 146 0.40 2.73 14.93
C SER A 146 1.12 2.76 13.58
N ILE A 147 2.28 3.43 13.56
CA ILE A 147 3.24 3.47 12.45
C ILE A 147 4.51 2.66 12.76
N GLY A 148 4.57 2.03 13.93
CA GLY A 148 5.72 1.25 14.37
C GLY A 148 5.80 -0.12 13.70
N LEU A 149 6.97 -0.75 13.75
CA LEU A 149 7.21 -2.07 13.16
C LEU A 149 6.46 -3.22 13.88
N ALA A 150 5.90 -2.98 15.05
CA ALA A 150 5.08 -3.96 15.77
C ALA A 150 3.74 -4.21 15.05
N ASP A 151 3.18 -3.16 14.45
CA ASP A 151 1.95 -3.27 13.67
C ASP A 151 2.25 -3.89 12.29
N ALA A 152 1.49 -4.92 11.93
CA ALA A 152 1.74 -5.71 10.73
C ALA A 152 1.55 -4.91 9.42
N GLU A 153 0.61 -3.96 9.40
CA GLU A 153 0.31 -3.15 8.22
C GLU A 153 1.33 -2.03 8.05
N ALA A 154 1.71 -1.35 9.15
CA ALA A 154 2.77 -0.36 9.15
C ALA A 154 4.13 -0.99 8.82
N ARG A 155 4.44 -2.17 9.39
CA ARG A 155 5.64 -2.95 9.02
C ARG A 155 5.67 -3.28 7.54
N GLY A 156 4.54 -3.67 6.95
CA GLY A 156 4.42 -3.90 5.51
C GLY A 156 4.76 -2.65 4.69
N CYS A 157 4.27 -1.48 5.11
CA CYS A 157 4.59 -0.20 4.45
C CYS A 157 6.09 0.12 4.55
N TRP A 158 6.71 -0.09 5.71
CA TRP A 158 8.16 0.11 5.89
C TRP A 158 8.99 -0.84 5.02
N LEU A 159 8.64 -2.12 4.97
CA LEU A 159 9.29 -3.09 4.09
C LEU A 159 9.16 -2.69 2.62
N SER A 160 7.98 -2.19 2.22
CA SER A 160 7.75 -1.67 0.86
C SER A 160 8.61 -0.44 0.55
N ILE A 161 8.79 0.48 1.51
CA ILE A 161 9.67 1.65 1.34
C ILE A 161 11.13 1.21 1.15
N VAL A 162 11.62 0.31 2.01
CA VAL A 162 13.00 -0.21 1.91
C VAL A 162 13.19 -0.98 0.59
N GLY A 163 12.26 -1.89 0.27
CA GLY A 163 12.31 -2.68 -0.97
C GLY A 163 12.25 -1.80 -2.21
N SER A 164 11.39 -0.77 -2.21
CA SER A 164 11.29 0.19 -3.32
C SER A 164 12.55 1.05 -3.44
N SER A 165 13.17 1.46 -2.33
CA SER A 165 14.45 2.21 -2.36
C SER A 165 15.57 1.37 -2.98
N LEU A 166 15.66 0.09 -2.60
CA LEU A 166 16.62 -0.85 -3.15
C LEU A 166 16.33 -1.15 -4.63
N GLY A 167 15.05 -1.33 -5.01
CA GLY A 167 14.64 -1.51 -6.39
C GLY A 167 15.00 -0.31 -7.27
N PHE A 168 14.80 0.92 -6.78
CA PHE A 168 15.20 2.13 -7.49
C PHE A 168 16.71 2.18 -7.70
N ALA A 169 17.50 1.94 -6.65
CA ALA A 169 18.95 1.89 -6.75
C ALA A 169 19.41 0.81 -7.74
N GLN A 170 18.82 -0.39 -7.67
CA GLN A 170 19.10 -1.50 -8.57
C GLN A 170 18.79 -1.12 -10.03
N GLY A 171 17.63 -0.53 -10.31
CA GLY A 171 17.23 -0.08 -11.65
C GLY A 171 18.22 0.93 -12.23
N ARG A 172 18.69 1.89 -11.42
CA ARG A 172 19.69 2.88 -11.82
C ARG A 172 21.07 2.25 -12.08
N MET A 173 21.48 1.29 -11.25
CA MET A 173 22.71 0.53 -11.47
C MET A 173 22.66 -0.25 -12.77
N ILE A 174 21.55 -0.94 -13.05
CA ILE A 174 21.36 -1.69 -14.31
C ILE A 174 21.42 -0.75 -15.52
N ALA A 175 20.77 0.41 -15.46
CA ALA A 175 20.80 1.40 -16.54
C ALA A 175 22.24 1.90 -16.79
N SER A 176 22.99 2.17 -15.72
CA SER A 176 24.40 2.58 -15.80
C SER A 176 25.28 1.47 -16.39
N MET A 177 25.12 0.22 -15.91
CA MET A 177 25.84 -0.95 -16.43
C MET A 177 25.55 -1.18 -17.92
N THR A 178 24.29 -1.01 -18.34
CA THR A 178 23.90 -1.14 -19.75
C THR A 178 24.55 -0.05 -20.61
N LYS A 179 24.65 1.18 -20.08
CA LYS A 179 25.32 2.28 -20.79
C LYS A 179 26.83 2.05 -20.89
N ALA A 180 27.49 1.65 -19.79
CA ALA A 180 28.91 1.31 -19.77
C ALA A 180 29.23 0.15 -20.73
N ALA A 181 28.43 -0.92 -20.71
CA ALA A 181 28.60 -2.07 -21.61
C ALA A 181 28.47 -1.67 -23.10
N ARG A 182 27.55 -0.75 -23.43
CA ARG A 182 27.44 -0.20 -24.80
C ARG A 182 28.65 0.65 -25.20
N ALA A 183 29.31 1.29 -24.24
CA ALA A 183 30.54 2.03 -24.46
C ALA A 183 31.79 1.12 -24.49
N GLY A 184 31.63 -0.19 -24.30
CA GLY A 184 32.74 -1.14 -24.22
C GLY A 184 33.46 -1.15 -22.86
N GLU A 185 32.91 -0.44 -21.87
CA GLU A 185 33.47 -0.37 -20.52
C GLU A 185 32.94 -1.50 -19.65
N VAL A 186 33.85 -2.10 -18.86
CA VAL A 186 33.51 -3.11 -17.87
C VAL A 186 33.46 -2.46 -16.49
N LEU A 187 32.42 -2.79 -15.72
CA LEU A 187 32.29 -2.30 -14.35
C LEU A 187 33.49 -2.75 -13.50
N GLY A 188 34.11 -1.81 -12.78
CA GLY A 188 35.14 -2.14 -11.79
C GLY A 188 34.59 -3.01 -10.65
N ARG A 189 35.49 -3.73 -9.96
CA ARG A 189 35.18 -4.67 -8.88
C ARG A 189 34.30 -4.06 -7.78
N THR A 190 34.51 -2.80 -7.44
CA THR A 190 33.69 -2.06 -6.47
C THR A 190 32.22 -1.94 -6.90
N GLY A 191 31.98 -1.65 -8.18
CA GLY A 191 30.63 -1.56 -8.72
C GLY A 191 29.90 -2.91 -8.73
N GLN A 192 30.63 -4.00 -9.00
CA GLN A 192 30.08 -5.35 -8.96
C GLN A 192 29.66 -5.75 -7.53
N ILE A 193 30.51 -5.46 -6.54
CA ILE A 193 30.20 -5.71 -5.12
C ILE A 193 28.97 -4.90 -4.70
N ALA A 194 28.91 -3.62 -5.06
CA ALA A 194 27.77 -2.76 -4.75
C ALA A 194 26.47 -3.29 -5.37
N PHE A 195 26.51 -3.72 -6.63
CA PHE A 195 25.36 -4.31 -7.32
C PHE A 195 24.87 -5.59 -6.64
N LEU A 196 25.79 -6.52 -6.31
CA LEU A 196 25.46 -7.75 -5.60
C LEU A 196 24.85 -7.48 -4.22
N ALA A 197 25.38 -6.50 -3.49
CA ALA A 197 24.85 -6.10 -2.19
C ALA A 197 23.40 -5.57 -2.30
N VAL A 198 23.14 -4.67 -3.27
CA VAL A 198 21.79 -4.14 -3.51
C VAL A 198 20.83 -5.23 -3.97
N GLN A 199 21.25 -6.11 -4.88
CA GLN A 199 20.40 -7.20 -5.38
C GLN A 199 20.06 -8.20 -4.28
N THR A 200 21.04 -8.58 -3.46
CA THR A 200 20.84 -9.50 -2.33
C THR A 200 19.91 -8.88 -1.29
N GLY A 201 20.12 -7.60 -0.96
CA GLY A 201 19.23 -6.85 -0.06
C GLY A 201 17.80 -6.77 -0.60
N SER A 202 17.63 -6.43 -1.88
CA SER A 202 16.33 -6.37 -2.55
C SER A 202 15.60 -7.71 -2.48
N LEU A 203 16.27 -8.81 -2.83
CA LEU A 203 15.69 -10.16 -2.75
C LEU A 203 15.27 -10.53 -1.33
N THR A 204 16.11 -10.21 -0.35
CA THR A 204 15.85 -10.50 1.07
C THR A 204 14.64 -9.73 1.57
N VAL A 205 14.57 -8.42 1.31
CA VAL A 205 13.46 -7.56 1.75
C VAL A 205 12.16 -7.95 1.08
N ASN A 206 12.17 -8.22 -0.24
CA ASN A 206 11.00 -8.70 -0.96
C ASN A 206 10.53 -10.07 -0.43
N GLY A 207 11.48 -10.97 -0.13
CA GLY A 207 11.19 -12.27 0.48
C GLY A 207 10.52 -12.14 1.85
N LEU A 208 11.05 -11.25 2.72
CA LEU A 208 10.42 -10.94 4.01
C LEU A 208 9.01 -10.36 3.85
N GLY A 209 8.81 -9.48 2.86
CA GLY A 209 7.50 -8.93 2.53
C GLY A 209 6.48 -10.01 2.15
N VAL A 210 6.87 -10.96 1.30
CA VAL A 210 6.03 -12.11 0.91
C VAL A 210 5.72 -12.99 2.11
N ALA A 211 6.72 -13.35 2.91
CA ALA A 211 6.54 -14.16 4.11
C ALA A 211 5.59 -13.50 5.12
N GLN A 212 5.74 -12.19 5.34
CA GLN A 212 4.85 -11.39 6.18
C GLN A 212 3.42 -11.39 5.63
N GLY A 213 3.23 -11.21 4.33
CA GLY A 213 1.90 -11.27 3.69
C GLY A 213 1.23 -12.63 3.87
N LEU A 214 1.97 -13.72 3.69
CA LEU A 214 1.48 -15.07 3.94
C LEU A 214 1.11 -15.30 5.41
N ALA A 215 1.92 -14.83 6.35
CA ALA A 215 1.62 -14.93 7.77
C ALA A 215 0.30 -14.23 8.12
N ILE A 216 0.07 -13.03 7.59
CA ILE A 216 -1.20 -12.28 7.77
C ILE A 216 -2.38 -13.06 7.20
N LEU A 217 -2.24 -13.65 6.00
CA LEU A 217 -3.31 -14.43 5.37
C LEU A 217 -3.66 -15.68 6.20
N ILE A 218 -2.65 -16.38 6.72
CA ILE A 218 -2.84 -17.55 7.57
C ILE A 218 -3.56 -17.14 8.86
N GLU A 219 -3.16 -16.04 9.50
CA GLU A 219 -3.81 -15.54 10.71
C GLU A 219 -5.27 -15.15 10.45
N LYS A 220 -5.55 -14.45 9.35
CA LYS A 220 -6.92 -14.08 8.95
C LYS A 220 -7.79 -15.31 8.65
N LYS A 221 -7.21 -16.38 8.10
CA LYS A 221 -7.94 -17.64 7.88
C LYS A 221 -8.29 -18.36 9.18
N LYS A 222 -7.43 -18.30 10.20
CA LYS A 222 -7.69 -18.91 11.52
C LYS A 222 -8.73 -18.17 12.37
N LYS A 223 -8.96 -16.87 12.10
CA LYS A 223 -9.93 -16.02 12.80
C LYS A 223 -11.34 -16.06 12.18
N LYS A 224 -11.55 -16.83 11.11
CA LYS A 224 -12.86 -17.13 10.53
C LYS A 224 -13.28 -18.53 10.91
#